data_AF-A0A914R2S6-F1
#
_entry.id   AF-A0A914R2S6-F1
#
_cell.length_a   1.000
_cell.length_b   1.000
_cell.length_c   1.000
_cell.angle_alpha   90.00
_cell.angle_beta   90.00
_cell.angle_gamma   90.00
#
_symmetry.space_group_name_H-M   'P 1'
#
loop_
_entity.id
_entity.type
_entity.pdbx_description
1 polymer ?
#
loop_
_entity_poly.entity_id
_entity_poly.type
_entity_poly.pdbx_seq_one_letter_code
_entity_poly.pdbx_strand_id
1 'polypeptide(L)' 'MAFDRLAKKYNPIVMEGAGSVSELNLQDRDLVNMPMARHANADVFLVSDINLGGVFASLY' A
#
# COMPACT_ATOMS: atom_id res chain seq x y z
N MET A 1 -7.79 -10.77 -9.91
CA MET A 1 -7.94 -10.24 -8.53
C MET A 1 -9.14 -9.30 -8.47
N ALA A 2 -9.59 -8.88 -7.28
CA ALA A 2 -10.71 -7.93 -7.14
C ALA A 2 -10.42 -6.60 -7.87
N PHE A 3 -9.15 -6.15 -7.82
CA PHE A 3 -8.64 -5.00 -8.57
C PHE A 3 -8.94 -5.10 -10.07
N ASP A 4 -8.49 -6.16 -10.77
CA ASP A 4 -8.66 -6.28 -12.24
C ASP A 4 -10.11 -6.22 -12.69
N ARG A 5 -11.03 -6.70 -11.84
CA ARG A 5 -12.47 -6.64 -12.13
C ARG A 5 -13.00 -5.22 -12.00
N LEU A 6 -12.54 -4.47 -11.00
CA LEU A 6 -12.96 -3.08 -10.75
C LEU A 6 -12.30 -2.12 -11.76
N ALA A 7 -11.03 -2.34 -12.11
CA ALA A 7 -10.26 -1.53 -13.06
C ALA A 7 -10.88 -1.48 -14.45
N LYS A 8 -11.66 -2.49 -14.83
CA LYS A 8 -12.41 -2.49 -16.09
C LYS A 8 -13.62 -1.56 -16.10
N LYS A 9 -14.08 -1.09 -14.93
CA LYS A 9 -15.34 -0.36 -14.76
C LYS A 9 -15.18 1.03 -14.17
N TYR A 10 -14.09 1.28 -13.44
CA TYR A 10 -13.91 2.48 -12.64
C TYR A 10 -12.52 3.09 -12.85
N ASN A 11 -12.47 4.43 -12.86
CA ASN A 11 -11.25 5.23 -12.86
C ASN A 11 -11.56 6.59 -12.19
N PRO A 12 -10.88 6.99 -11.10
CA PRO A 12 -9.77 6.30 -10.44
C PRO A 12 -10.22 5.12 -9.56
N ILE A 13 -9.24 4.31 -9.13
CA ILE A 13 -9.41 3.30 -8.07
C ILE A 13 -8.47 3.65 -6.93
N VAL A 14 -9.01 3.68 -5.72
CA VAL A 14 -8.24 3.84 -4.49
C VAL A 14 -8.13 2.48 -3.82
N MET A 15 -6.90 2.09 -3.47
CA MET A 15 -6.61 0.89 -2.70
C MET A 15 -6.05 1.33 -1.36
N GLU A 16 -6.73 0.95 -0.28
CA GLU A 16 -6.22 1.15 1.07
C GLU A 16 -5.26 0.00 1.41
N GLY A 17 -4.07 0.34 1.90
CA GLY A 17 -3.15 -0.64 2.44
C GLY A 17 -3.66 -1.25 3.74
N ALA A 18 -3.00 -2.30 4.23
CA ALA A 18 -3.29 -2.86 5.54
C ALA A 18 -2.02 -2.94 6.39
N GLY A 19 -2.18 -2.65 7.69
CA GLY A 19 -1.05 -2.57 8.62
C GLY A 19 -0.14 -1.37 8.36
N SER A 20 1.01 -1.34 9.01
CA SER A 20 2.05 -0.36 8.70
C SER A 20 2.86 -0.80 7.48
N VAL A 21 3.19 0.17 6.62
CA VAL A 21 4.11 -0.03 5.48
C VAL A 21 5.50 -0.47 5.96
N SER A 22 5.89 -0.13 7.20
CA SER A 22 7.20 -0.46 7.80
C SER A 22 7.28 -1.80 8.51
N GLU A 23 6.26 -2.66 8.48
CA GLU A 23 6.33 -3.94 9.19
C GLU A 23 7.33 -4.87 8.53
N LEU A 24 8.63 -4.64 8.78
CA LEU A 24 9.75 -5.44 8.28
C LEU A 24 9.56 -6.93 8.60
N ASN A 25 8.97 -7.21 9.76
CA ASN A 25 8.61 -8.55 10.21
C ASN A 25 7.52 -9.21 9.36
N LEU A 26 6.77 -8.45 8.58
CA LEU A 26 5.75 -8.94 7.65
C LEU A 26 6.09 -8.67 6.19
N GLN A 27 7.21 -8.02 5.86
CA GLN A 27 7.56 -7.67 4.48
C GLN A 27 7.59 -8.90 3.55
N ASP A 28 8.13 -10.03 4.03
CA ASP A 28 8.16 -11.30 3.28
C ASP A 28 6.76 -11.92 3.07
N ARG A 29 5.77 -11.44 3.82
CA ARG A 29 4.38 -11.91 3.83
C ARG A 29 3.38 -10.84 3.41
N ASP A 30 3.85 -9.62 3.11
CA ASP A 30 3.00 -8.54 2.63
C ASP A 30 2.54 -8.92 1.23
N LEU A 31 1.23 -9.00 1.06
CA LEU A 31 0.58 -9.29 -0.21
C LEU A 31 -0.27 -8.09 -0.67
N VAL A 32 -0.44 -7.10 0.19
CA VAL A 32 -1.52 -6.10 0.08
C VAL A 32 -1.01 -4.71 -0.24
N ASN A 33 0.17 -4.30 0.24
CA ASN A 33 0.65 -2.94 -0.01
C ASN A 33 1.47 -2.89 -1.32
N MET A 34 2.76 -3.17 -1.23
CA MET A 34 3.67 -2.95 -2.36
C MET A 34 3.46 -3.94 -3.53
N PRO A 35 3.19 -5.24 -3.30
CA PRO A 35 2.88 -6.15 -4.40
C PRO A 35 1.64 -5.75 -5.18
N MET A 36 0.59 -5.28 -4.50
CA MET A 36 -0.64 -4.83 -5.14
C MET A 36 -0.42 -3.50 -5.89
N ALA A 37 0.31 -2.55 -5.31
CA ALA A 37 0.68 -1.31 -5.98
C ALA A 37 1.49 -1.59 -7.27
N ARG A 38 2.44 -2.54 -7.22
CA ARG A 38 3.20 -2.99 -8.40
C ARG A 38 2.31 -3.66 -9.43
N HIS A 39 1.39 -4.54 -9.02
CA HIS A 39 0.42 -5.18 -9.93
C HIS A 39 -0.47 -4.15 -10.62
N ALA A 40 -0.90 -3.12 -9.91
CA ALA A 40 -1.75 -2.05 -10.43
C ALA A 40 -0.99 -0.95 -11.19
N ASN A 41 0.35 -0.93 -11.13
CA ASN A 41 1.18 0.21 -11.53
C ASN A 41 0.65 1.54 -10.96
N ALA A 42 0.32 1.53 -9.66
CA ALA A 42 -0.33 2.64 -8.99
C ALA A 42 0.68 3.60 -8.35
N ASP A 43 0.33 4.89 -8.33
CA ASP A 43 0.99 5.86 -7.45
C ASP A 43 0.74 5.49 -5.98
N VAL A 44 1.78 5.59 -5.15
CA VAL A 44 1.73 5.22 -3.73
C VAL A 44 1.88 6.47 -2.86
N PHE A 45 0.91 6.68 -1.97
CA PHE A 45 0.90 7.78 -1.00
C PHE A 45 1.02 7.20 0.40
N LEU A 46 2.08 7.58 1.12
CA LEU A 46 2.23 7.28 2.54
C LEU A 46 1.62 8.41 3.35
N VAL A 47 0.59 8.10 4.15
CA VAL A 47 -0.04 9.04 5.07
C VAL A 47 0.24 8.60 6.50
N SER A 48 0.84 9.47 7.31
CA SER A 48 1.19 9.16 8.69
C SER A 48 1.30 10.42 9.55
N ASP A 49 1.22 10.26 10.87
CA ASP A 49 1.42 11.34 11.84
C ASP A 49 2.92 11.44 12.20
N ILE A 50 3.50 12.61 11.95
CA ILE A 50 4.92 12.88 12.25
C ILE A 50 5.21 12.90 13.75
N ASN A 51 4.22 13.18 14.59
CA ASN A 51 4.42 13.33 16.04
C ASN A 51 4.65 11.98 16.74
N LEU A 52 4.12 10.89 16.16
CA LEU A 52 4.27 9.54 16.71
C LEU A 52 5.58 8.85 16.28
N GLY A 53 6.41 9.54 15.48
CA GLY A 53 7.79 9.13 15.15
C GLY A 53 7.96 7.90 14.25
N GLY A 54 6.93 7.04 14.13
CA GLY A 54 6.99 5.78 13.39
C GLY A 54 7.04 5.90 11.86
N VAL A 55 6.74 7.07 11.30
CA VAL A 55 6.66 7.25 9.83
C VAL A 55 7.98 6.99 9.10
N PHE A 56 9.11 7.31 9.72
CA PHE A 56 10.42 7.16 9.06
C PHE A 56 10.81 5.70 8.84
N ALA A 57 10.28 4.77 9.64
CA ALA A 57 10.50 3.36 9.42
C ALA A 57 9.86 2.89 8.10
N SER A 58 8.78 3.52 7.63
CA SER A 58 8.08 3.17 6.38
C SER A 58 8.81 3.61 5.12
N LEU A 59 9.86 4.43 5.25
CA LEU A 59 10.60 5.00 4.11
C LEU A 59 11.81 4.16 3.72
N TYR A 60 12.10 3.09 4.45
CA TYR A 60 13.29 2.25 4.29
C TYR A 60 12.99 0.93 3.59
#